data_AF-A0A1Q3XUS9-F1
#
_entry.id   AF-A0A1Q3XUS9-F1
#
_cell.length_a   1.000
_cell.length_b   1.000
_cell.length_c   1.000
_cell.angle_alpha   90.00
_cell.angle_beta   90.00
_cell.angle_gamma   90.00
#
_symmetry.space_group_name_H-M   'P 1'
#
loop_
_entity.id
_entity.type
_entity.pdbx_description
1 polymer ?
#
loop_
_entity_poly.entity_id
_entity_poly.type
_entity_poly.pdbx_seq_one_letter_code
_entity_poly.pdbx_strand_id
1 'polypeptide(L)'
;MRIGSHHLKNRLIVAPMAGVTDRPFRQLCKKLGAGMAVSEMVTSNSLLYGSAKTARRANHEGEVDPISVQIAGADPAMMAEAARHNVDRGAQIIDINMGCPAKKVCNVMAGSALLQDEALVGRILDAVVKAVPEVPVTLKIRTGWDREHRNALNILKIAESAGVQALAMHGRTRACGYSGEAEYDTIRAVKAEARIPVIANGDITTPEKAKYVLEYTG
;
A
#
# COMPACT_ATOMS: atom_id res chain seq x y z
N MET A 1 12.94 -10.98 -0.24
CA MET A 1 12.29 -10.05 -1.19
C MET A 1 12.96 -8.69 -1.05
N ARG A 2 13.16 -7.93 -2.13
CA ARG A 2 13.83 -6.62 -2.07
C ARG A 2 12.85 -5.50 -2.44
N ILE A 3 12.81 -4.42 -1.67
CA ILE A 3 12.05 -3.19 -1.96
C ILE A 3 13.07 -2.03 -1.87
N GLY A 4 13.52 -1.54 -3.02
CA GLY A 4 14.66 -0.63 -3.10
C GLY A 4 15.91 -1.17 -2.41
N SER A 5 16.44 -0.42 -1.46
CA SER A 5 17.61 -0.82 -0.66
C SER A 5 17.28 -1.88 0.41
N HIS A 6 16.00 -2.08 0.75
CA HIS A 6 15.58 -2.94 1.85
C HIS A 6 15.46 -4.41 1.43
N HIS A 7 16.20 -5.29 2.11
CA HIS A 7 16.06 -6.73 1.98
C HIS A 7 15.20 -7.28 3.12
N LEU A 8 14.01 -7.77 2.79
CA LEU A 8 13.09 -8.36 3.77
C LEU A 8 13.54 -9.77 4.13
N LYS A 9 13.46 -10.10 5.43
CA LYS A 9 13.83 -11.41 6.00
C LYS A 9 13.06 -12.58 5.39
N ASN A 10 11.84 -12.34 4.94
CA ASN A 10 11.00 -13.31 4.23
C ASN A 10 10.02 -12.57 3.30
N ARG A 11 9.02 -13.28 2.75
CA ARG A 11 8.03 -12.77 1.80
C ARG A 11 6.65 -12.52 2.44
N LEU A 12 6.59 -12.39 3.76
CA LEU A 12 5.34 -12.21 4.52
C LEU A 12 5.27 -10.79 5.06
N ILE A 13 4.22 -10.08 4.67
CA ILE A 13 4.02 -8.66 5.01
C ILE A 13 2.66 -8.52 5.71
N VAL A 14 2.65 -7.87 6.86
CA VAL A 14 1.41 -7.49 7.54
C VAL A 14 0.78 -6.31 6.81
N ALA A 15 -0.43 -6.52 6.31
CA ALA A 15 -1.20 -5.51 5.60
C ALA A 15 -1.58 -4.33 6.52
N PRO A 16 -1.68 -3.10 6.00
CA PRO A 16 -2.13 -1.94 6.76
C PRO A 16 -3.62 -2.05 7.07
N MET A 17 -4.00 -1.95 8.35
CA MET A 17 -5.37 -2.06 8.83
C MET A 17 -5.67 -0.96 9.84
N ALA A 18 -6.37 0.08 9.39
CA ALA A 18 -6.74 1.22 10.25
C ALA A 18 -7.53 0.75 11.49
N GLY A 19 -7.07 1.16 12.67
CA GLY A 19 -7.61 0.76 13.98
C GLY A 19 -7.10 -0.59 14.49
N VAL A 20 -6.27 -1.32 13.74
CA VAL A 20 -5.77 -2.65 14.12
C VAL A 20 -4.24 -2.68 14.13
N THR A 21 -3.59 -2.25 13.05
CA THR A 21 -2.13 -2.30 12.93
C THR A 21 -1.48 -1.09 13.58
N ASP A 22 -1.75 -0.87 14.86
CA ASP A 22 -1.07 0.12 15.67
C ASP A 22 0.38 -0.30 15.99
N ARG A 23 1.14 0.57 16.68
CA ARG A 23 2.56 0.33 16.96
C ARG A 23 2.78 -1.00 17.73
N PRO A 24 2.10 -1.29 18.85
CA PRO A 24 2.23 -2.58 19.54
C PRO A 24 1.94 -3.80 18.65
N PHE A 25 0.86 -3.76 17.87
CA PHE A 25 0.49 -4.88 16.99
C PHE A 25 1.59 -5.16 15.94
N ARG A 26 2.09 -4.11 15.27
CA ARG A 26 3.16 -4.24 14.27
C ARG A 26 4.43 -4.82 14.87
N GLN A 27 4.84 -4.35 16.05
CA GLN A 27 6.01 -4.89 16.75
C GLN A 27 5.83 -6.37 17.11
N LEU A 28 4.65 -6.75 17.61
CA LEU A 28 4.35 -8.15 17.93
C LEU A 28 4.42 -9.02 16.67
N CYS A 29 3.80 -8.63 15.56
CA CYS A 29 3.85 -9.41 14.33
C CYS A 29 5.28 -9.53 13.76
N LYS A 30 6.09 -8.46 13.81
CA LYS A 30 7.50 -8.50 13.40
C LYS A 30 8.31 -9.46 14.29
N LYS A 31 8.07 -9.47 15.61
CA LYS A 31 8.69 -10.44 16.55
C LYS A 31 8.28 -11.88 16.25
N LEU A 32 7.04 -12.11 15.83
CA LEU A 32 6.50 -13.42 15.47
C LEU A 32 6.86 -13.87 14.04
N GLY A 33 7.66 -13.09 13.30
CA GLY A 33 8.23 -13.50 12.03
C GLY A 33 7.70 -12.79 10.79
N ALA A 34 6.90 -11.72 10.92
CA ALA A 34 6.59 -10.88 9.76
C ALA A 34 7.86 -10.21 9.21
N GLY A 35 8.11 -10.32 7.90
CA GLY A 35 9.25 -9.69 7.24
C GLY A 35 9.13 -8.17 7.17
N MET A 36 7.91 -7.66 7.15
CA MET A 36 7.57 -6.23 7.24
C MET A 36 6.14 -6.06 7.79
N ALA A 37 5.86 -4.91 8.39
CA ALA A 37 4.49 -4.51 8.73
C ALA A 37 4.29 -3.05 8.32
N VAL A 38 3.18 -2.77 7.64
CA VAL A 38 2.83 -1.42 7.18
C VAL A 38 1.98 -0.73 8.25
N SER A 39 2.22 0.56 8.48
CA SER A 39 1.45 1.36 9.43
C SER A 39 -0.04 1.43 9.09
N GLU A 40 -0.85 1.88 10.04
CA GLU A 40 -2.16 2.43 9.67
C GLU A 40 -2.01 3.57 8.65
N MET A 41 -3.03 3.77 7.82
CA MET A 41 -3.09 4.91 6.90
C MET A 41 -3.05 6.26 7.64
N VAL A 42 -2.06 7.07 7.29
CA VAL A 42 -1.90 8.47 7.66
C VAL A 42 -2.51 9.33 6.55
N THR A 43 -3.29 10.34 6.94
CA THR A 43 -3.91 11.26 5.98
C THR A 43 -2.87 12.20 5.38
N SER A 44 -3.04 12.59 4.12
CA SER A 44 -2.21 13.64 3.51
C SER A 44 -2.58 15.06 3.96
N ASN A 45 -3.72 15.22 4.63
CA ASN A 45 -4.17 16.52 5.10
C ASN A 45 -3.40 16.99 6.34
N SER A 46 -2.49 17.94 6.15
CA SER A 46 -1.63 18.52 7.18
C SER A 46 -2.40 19.14 8.35
N LEU A 47 -3.61 19.66 8.11
CA LEU A 47 -4.47 20.21 9.16
C LEU A 47 -4.85 19.17 10.23
N LEU A 48 -4.75 17.87 9.90
CA LEU A 48 -5.07 16.78 10.80
C LEU A 48 -3.85 16.21 11.53
N TYR A 49 -2.64 16.72 11.30
CA TYR A 49 -1.41 16.16 11.86
C TYR A 49 -1.34 16.33 13.39
N GLY A 50 -1.84 17.46 13.91
CA GLY A 50 -1.93 17.70 15.35
C GLY A 50 -3.01 16.89 16.07
N SER A 51 -3.86 16.15 15.36
CA SER A 51 -4.89 15.34 16.01
C SER A 51 -4.27 14.14 16.74
N ALA A 52 -4.78 13.82 17.93
CA ALA A 52 -4.32 12.66 18.71
C ALA A 52 -4.37 11.34 17.92
N LYS A 53 -5.33 11.21 17.00
CA LYS A 53 -5.44 10.05 16.11
C LYS A 53 -4.26 9.96 15.14
N THR A 54 -3.93 11.05 14.44
CA THR A 54 -2.80 11.07 13.50
C THR A 54 -1.47 10.92 14.22
N ALA A 55 -1.28 11.60 15.35
CA ALA A 55 -0.08 11.50 16.16
C ALA A 55 0.20 10.07 16.63
N ARG A 56 -0.84 9.33 17.07
CA ARG A 56 -0.71 7.90 17.42
C ARG A 56 -0.33 7.02 16.23
N ARG A 57 -0.93 7.25 15.06
CA ARG A 57 -0.65 6.48 13.85
C ARG A 57 0.77 6.67 13.33
N ALA A 58 1.29 7.89 13.45
CA ALA A 58 2.61 8.29 13.00
C ALA A 58 3.70 8.09 14.08
N ASN A 59 3.41 7.33 15.15
CA ASN A 59 4.42 6.93 16.13
C ASN A 59 5.00 5.57 15.76
N HIS A 60 6.30 5.56 15.48
CA HIS A 60 7.08 4.38 15.08
C HIS A 60 8.25 4.10 16.03
N GLU A 61 8.30 4.77 17.18
CA GLU A 61 9.37 4.62 18.16
C GLU A 61 9.54 3.16 18.60
N GLY A 62 10.77 2.65 18.51
CA GLY A 62 11.11 1.27 18.86
C GLY A 62 10.61 0.21 17.88
N GLU A 63 10.07 0.58 16.72
CA GLU A 63 9.81 -0.40 15.66
C GLU A 63 11.09 -0.96 15.06
N VAL A 64 11.06 -2.24 14.71
CA VAL A 64 12.14 -2.90 13.98
C VAL A 64 12.05 -2.52 12.51
N ASP A 65 13.18 -2.15 11.92
CA ASP A 65 13.27 -1.79 10.51
C ASP A 65 12.85 -2.95 9.56
N PRO A 66 12.26 -2.63 8.37
CA PRO A 66 11.97 -1.27 7.92
C PRO A 66 10.67 -0.71 8.51
N ILE A 67 10.65 0.61 8.74
CA ILE A 67 9.46 1.39 9.09
C ILE A 67 8.74 1.78 7.80
N SER A 68 7.61 1.13 7.50
CA SER A 68 6.78 1.41 6.33
C SER A 68 5.54 2.19 6.73
N VAL A 69 5.40 3.40 6.21
CA VAL A 69 4.27 4.30 6.51
C VAL A 69 3.35 4.40 5.30
N GLN A 70 2.07 4.06 5.50
CA GLN A 70 1.07 4.22 4.46
C GLN A 70 0.43 5.62 4.51
N ILE A 71 0.45 6.35 3.40
CA ILE A 71 -0.22 7.63 3.21
C ILE A 71 -1.47 7.49 2.33
N ALA A 72 -2.47 8.32 2.58
CA ALA A 72 -3.74 8.33 1.84
C ALA A 72 -4.23 9.77 1.57
N GLY A 73 -4.64 10.01 0.33
CA GLY A 73 -5.08 11.32 -0.15
C GLY A 73 -5.32 11.29 -1.66
N ALA A 74 -5.69 12.44 -2.23
CA ALA A 74 -6.06 12.57 -3.65
C ALA A 74 -5.36 13.73 -4.36
N ASP A 75 -4.85 14.70 -3.61
CA ASP A 75 -4.12 15.83 -4.17
C ASP A 75 -2.62 15.49 -4.27
N PRO A 76 -1.99 15.59 -5.45
CA PRO A 76 -0.57 15.25 -5.63
C PRO A 76 0.38 16.05 -4.73
N ALA A 77 0.15 17.34 -4.53
CA ALA A 77 1.04 18.20 -3.72
C ALA A 77 0.93 17.83 -2.23
N MET A 78 -0.29 17.63 -1.73
CA MET A 78 -0.52 17.19 -0.36
C MET A 78 0.07 15.79 -0.12
N MET A 79 -0.04 14.88 -1.08
CA MET A 79 0.57 13.54 -0.97
C MET A 79 2.10 13.61 -0.93
N ALA A 80 2.71 14.47 -1.73
CA ALA A 80 4.15 14.72 -1.73
C ALA A 80 4.64 15.31 -0.39
N GLU A 81 3.92 16.30 0.16
CA GLU A 81 4.22 16.84 1.50
C GLU A 81 4.05 15.79 2.60
N ALA A 82 3.01 14.96 2.51
CA ALA A 82 2.80 13.87 3.47
C ALA A 82 3.93 12.84 3.43
N ALA A 83 4.46 12.54 2.25
CA ALA A 83 5.62 11.67 2.09
C ALA A 83 6.86 12.26 2.78
N ARG A 84 7.23 13.51 2.45
CA ARG A 84 8.34 14.23 3.11
C ARG A 84 8.20 14.24 4.62
N HIS A 85 7.03 14.64 5.11
CA HIS A 85 6.75 14.73 6.54
C HIS A 85 6.96 13.41 7.29
N ASN A 86 6.57 12.28 6.70
CA ASN A 86 6.75 10.98 7.33
C ASN A 86 8.21 10.49 7.20
N VAL A 87 8.91 10.79 6.11
CA VAL A 87 10.34 10.51 5.95
C VAL A 87 11.17 11.27 6.98
N ASP A 88 10.91 12.55 7.19
CA ASP A 88 11.56 13.38 8.22
C ASP A 88 11.35 12.83 9.64
N ARG A 89 10.33 11.99 9.83
CA ARG A 89 9.99 11.33 11.11
C ARG A 89 10.38 9.84 11.14
N GLY A 90 11.24 9.42 10.22
CA GLY A 90 11.86 8.10 10.23
C GLY A 90 11.17 7.04 9.37
N ALA A 91 10.22 7.40 8.50
CA ALA A 91 9.71 6.45 7.50
C ALA A 91 10.82 6.05 6.53
N GLN A 92 11.05 4.75 6.40
CA GLN A 92 12.08 4.18 5.52
C GLN A 92 11.50 3.62 4.22
N ILE A 93 10.17 3.47 4.18
CA ILE A 93 9.36 3.14 3.01
C ILE A 93 8.07 3.96 3.09
N ILE A 94 7.69 4.60 1.99
CA ILE A 94 6.36 5.22 1.84
C ILE A 94 5.47 4.28 1.04
N ASP A 95 4.29 3.95 1.55
CA ASP A 95 3.27 3.18 0.84
C ASP A 95 2.07 4.08 0.51
N ILE A 96 1.55 4.00 -0.71
CA ILE A 96 0.41 4.81 -1.15
C ILE A 96 -0.84 3.95 -1.13
N ASN A 97 -1.86 4.38 -0.39
CA ASN A 97 -3.15 3.69 -0.37
C ASN A 97 -4.00 4.06 -1.60
N MET A 98 -4.17 3.10 -2.51
CA MET A 98 -5.19 3.10 -3.55
C MET A 98 -6.08 1.85 -3.47
N GLY A 99 -6.27 1.31 -2.26
CA GLY A 99 -6.96 0.04 -2.02
C GLY A 99 -8.19 0.12 -1.11
N CYS A 100 -8.31 1.16 -0.28
CA CYS A 100 -9.45 1.30 0.64
C CYS A 100 -10.76 1.50 -0.16
N PRO A 101 -11.82 0.70 0.07
CA PRO A 101 -13.10 0.84 -0.64
C PRO A 101 -14.06 1.85 0.01
N ALA A 102 -13.71 2.40 1.18
CA ALA A 102 -14.57 3.29 1.94
C ALA A 102 -14.96 4.52 1.10
N LYS A 103 -16.26 4.88 1.13
CA LYS A 103 -16.83 5.97 0.31
C LYS A 103 -16.11 7.31 0.46
N LYS A 104 -15.52 7.58 1.64
CA LYS A 104 -14.74 8.79 1.95
C LYS A 104 -13.61 8.41 2.90
N VAL A 105 -12.38 8.78 2.56
CA VAL A 105 -11.29 8.87 3.54
C VAL A 105 -11.15 10.35 3.87
N CYS A 106 -11.50 10.75 5.10
CA CYS A 106 -11.45 12.15 5.52
C CYS A 106 -12.20 13.13 4.58
N ASN A 107 -13.40 12.74 4.11
CA ASN A 107 -14.27 13.53 3.22
C ASN A 107 -13.78 13.77 1.78
N VAL A 108 -12.70 13.14 1.35
CA VAL A 108 -12.17 13.23 -0.03
C VAL A 108 -12.25 11.86 -0.70
N MET A 109 -12.42 11.85 -2.03
CA MET A 109 -12.28 10.66 -2.87
C MET A 109 -10.83 10.18 -2.80
N ALA A 110 -10.56 9.07 -2.11
CA ALA A 110 -9.21 8.50 -1.97
C ALA A 110 -9.28 6.97 -1.96
N GLY A 111 -8.13 6.31 -1.82
CA GLY A 111 -8.08 4.86 -1.85
C GLY A 111 -8.47 4.33 -3.23
N SER A 112 -9.23 3.24 -3.28
CA SER A 112 -9.56 2.55 -4.54
C SER A 112 -10.52 3.34 -5.45
N ALA A 113 -11.07 4.46 -4.98
CA ALA A 113 -11.79 5.40 -5.84
C ALA A 113 -10.89 6.11 -6.86
N LEU A 114 -9.60 6.24 -6.56
CA LEU A 114 -8.62 6.85 -7.47
C LEU A 114 -8.39 6.00 -8.72
N LEU A 115 -8.70 4.70 -8.68
CA LEU A 115 -8.47 3.78 -9.80
C LEU A 115 -9.32 4.09 -11.04
N GLN A 116 -10.35 4.94 -10.93
CA GLN A 116 -11.13 5.40 -12.07
C GLN A 116 -10.44 6.52 -12.88
N ASP A 117 -9.45 7.20 -12.29
CA ASP A 117 -8.72 8.31 -12.92
C ASP A 117 -7.23 7.97 -12.97
N GLU A 118 -6.85 7.21 -14.00
CA GLU A 118 -5.48 6.77 -14.23
C GLU A 118 -4.49 7.95 -14.37
N ALA A 119 -4.94 9.08 -14.93
CA ALA A 119 -4.12 10.28 -15.07
C ALA A 119 -3.84 10.93 -13.70
N LEU A 120 -4.83 10.99 -12.82
CA LEU A 120 -4.62 11.43 -11.43
C LEU A 120 -3.71 10.47 -10.67
N VAL A 121 -3.87 9.16 -10.84
CA VAL A 121 -2.96 8.16 -10.26
C VAL A 121 -1.52 8.47 -10.65
N GLY A 122 -1.24 8.63 -11.95
CA GLY A 122 0.10 8.97 -12.43
C GLY A 122 0.66 10.25 -11.79
N ARG A 123 -0.14 11.33 -11.73
CA ARG A 123 0.28 12.59 -11.09
C ARG A 123 0.62 12.43 -9.61
N ILE A 124 -0.17 11.65 -8.86
CA ILE A 124 0.10 11.39 -7.44
C ILE A 124 1.41 10.60 -7.29
N LEU A 125 1.58 9.52 -8.05
CA LEU A 125 2.78 8.67 -7.95
C LEU A 125 4.04 9.47 -8.31
N ASP A 126 4.02 10.22 -9.41
CA ASP A 126 5.13 11.09 -9.82
C ASP A 126 5.48 12.11 -8.73
N ALA A 127 4.48 12.78 -8.16
CA ALA A 127 4.71 13.79 -7.13
C ALA A 127 5.33 13.18 -5.87
N VAL A 128 4.84 12.01 -5.42
CA VAL A 128 5.37 11.35 -4.22
C VAL A 128 6.77 10.79 -4.46
N VAL A 129 7.03 10.10 -5.57
CA VAL A 129 8.35 9.55 -5.88
C VAL A 129 9.40 10.66 -5.99
N LYS A 130 9.08 11.76 -6.69
CA LYS A 130 9.99 12.92 -6.80
C LYS A 130 10.22 13.63 -5.47
N ALA A 131 9.27 13.58 -4.54
CA ALA A 131 9.37 14.25 -3.26
C ALA A 131 10.36 13.58 -2.29
N VAL A 132 10.58 12.27 -2.42
CA VAL A 132 11.41 11.47 -1.51
C VAL A 132 12.33 10.52 -2.30
N PRO A 133 13.26 11.03 -3.14
CA PRO A 133 14.01 10.23 -4.11
C PRO A 133 14.87 9.11 -3.48
N GLU A 134 15.30 9.30 -2.23
CA GLU A 134 16.12 8.34 -1.49
C GLU A 134 15.30 7.26 -0.75
N VAL A 135 13.97 7.40 -0.70
CA VAL A 135 13.09 6.51 0.06
C VAL A 135 12.21 5.71 -0.91
N PRO A 136 12.21 4.37 -0.84
CA PRO A 136 11.35 3.57 -1.70
C PRO A 136 9.86 3.89 -1.51
N VAL A 137 9.20 4.20 -2.62
CA VAL A 137 7.75 4.37 -2.67
C VAL A 137 7.12 3.08 -3.19
N THR A 138 6.08 2.63 -2.50
CA THR A 138 5.30 1.43 -2.82
C THR A 138 3.83 1.79 -2.99
N LEU A 139 3.07 0.94 -3.67
CA LEU A 139 1.67 1.18 -3.97
C LEU A 139 0.82 -0.03 -3.55
N LYS A 140 -0.29 0.21 -2.85
CA LYS A 140 -1.29 -0.83 -2.55
C LYS A 140 -2.61 -0.54 -3.26
N ILE A 141 -3.02 -1.44 -4.15
CA ILE A 141 -4.25 -1.31 -4.97
C ILE A 141 -5.24 -2.45 -4.77
N ARG A 142 -6.39 -2.30 -5.42
CA ARG A 142 -7.37 -3.35 -5.75
C ARG A 142 -7.29 -3.68 -7.24
N THR A 143 -8.06 -4.67 -7.69
CA THR A 143 -8.02 -5.12 -9.09
C THR A 143 -8.66 -4.12 -10.07
N GLY A 144 -9.45 -3.19 -9.56
CA GLY A 144 -10.11 -2.11 -10.29
C GLY A 144 -11.29 -1.54 -9.53
N TRP A 145 -12.14 -0.77 -10.21
CA TRP A 145 -13.33 -0.15 -9.61
C TRP A 145 -14.45 -1.18 -9.36
N ASP A 146 -14.77 -1.98 -10.36
CA ASP A 146 -15.73 -3.08 -10.26
C ASP A 146 -15.30 -4.24 -11.17
N ARG A 147 -16.16 -5.26 -11.33
CA ARG A 147 -15.80 -6.48 -12.06
C ARG A 147 -15.65 -6.26 -13.56
N GLU A 148 -16.35 -5.29 -14.13
CA GLU A 148 -16.29 -4.92 -15.55
C GLU A 148 -15.15 -3.93 -15.80
N HIS A 149 -14.78 -3.16 -14.78
CA HIS A 149 -13.75 -2.12 -14.84
C HIS A 149 -12.50 -2.51 -14.04
N ARG A 150 -11.83 -3.58 -14.46
CA ARG A 150 -10.50 -3.98 -13.94
C ARG A 150 -9.40 -3.35 -14.77
N ASN A 151 -8.57 -2.51 -14.15
CA ASN A 151 -7.49 -1.78 -14.83
C ASN A 151 -6.12 -1.95 -14.15
N ALA A 152 -5.94 -2.97 -13.32
CA ALA A 152 -4.69 -3.18 -12.57
C ALA A 152 -3.42 -3.25 -13.45
N LEU A 153 -3.51 -3.76 -14.68
CA LEU A 153 -2.38 -3.78 -15.62
C LEU A 153 -1.97 -2.38 -16.08
N ASN A 154 -2.93 -1.47 -16.31
CA ASN A 154 -2.63 -0.08 -16.64
C ASN A 154 -2.00 0.63 -15.43
N ILE A 155 -2.57 0.40 -14.25
CA ILE A 155 -2.04 0.96 -12.99
C ILE A 155 -0.62 0.46 -12.71
N LEU A 156 -0.29 -0.80 -13.01
CA LEU A 156 1.08 -1.32 -12.95
C LEU A 156 2.02 -0.50 -13.84
N LYS A 157 1.68 -0.31 -15.12
CA LYS A 157 2.51 0.43 -16.08
C LYS A 157 2.75 1.87 -15.63
N ILE A 158 1.71 2.52 -15.10
CA ILE A 158 1.80 3.87 -14.54
C ILE A 158 2.72 3.89 -13.32
N ALA A 159 2.55 2.92 -12.40
CA ALA A 159 3.37 2.82 -11.20
C ALA A 159 4.85 2.59 -11.51
N GLU A 160 5.17 1.68 -12.43
CA GLU A 160 6.55 1.44 -12.87
C GLU A 160 7.15 2.67 -13.53
N SER A 161 6.39 3.34 -14.41
CA SER A 161 6.85 4.56 -15.09
C SER A 161 7.13 5.71 -14.11
N ALA A 162 6.35 5.80 -13.03
CA ALA A 162 6.53 6.79 -11.97
C ALA A 162 7.69 6.46 -11.01
N GLY A 163 8.24 5.23 -11.04
CA GLY A 163 9.33 4.79 -10.16
C GLY A 163 8.88 4.12 -8.86
N VAL A 164 7.64 3.63 -8.78
CA VAL A 164 7.19 2.79 -7.67
C VAL A 164 8.02 1.50 -7.62
N GLN A 165 8.43 1.10 -6.42
CA GLN A 165 9.40 0.02 -6.22
C GLN A 165 8.79 -1.31 -5.74
N ALA A 166 7.48 -1.35 -5.43
CA ALA A 166 6.71 -2.58 -5.23
C ALA A 166 5.20 -2.30 -5.30
N LEU A 167 4.42 -3.31 -5.72
CA LEU A 167 2.97 -3.22 -5.87
C LEU A 167 2.26 -4.32 -5.04
N ALA A 168 1.52 -3.93 -4.01
CA ALA A 168 0.63 -4.84 -3.29
C ALA A 168 -0.78 -4.81 -3.89
N MET A 169 -1.36 -5.98 -4.13
CA MET A 169 -2.68 -6.11 -4.77
C MET A 169 -3.63 -6.93 -3.93
N HIS A 170 -4.74 -6.33 -3.54
CA HIS A 170 -5.86 -7.09 -2.99
C HIS A 170 -6.71 -7.65 -4.14
N GLY A 171 -6.92 -8.97 -4.17
CA GLY A 171 -7.65 -9.73 -5.21
C GLY A 171 -9.15 -9.47 -5.32
N ARG A 172 -9.62 -8.28 -4.96
CA ARG A 172 -11.02 -7.87 -5.15
C ARG A 172 -11.06 -6.46 -5.71
N THR A 173 -12.12 -6.15 -6.45
CA THR A 173 -12.40 -4.79 -6.95
C THR A 173 -12.88 -3.90 -5.81
N ARG A 174 -12.94 -2.58 -6.02
CA ARG A 174 -13.52 -1.66 -5.03
C ARG A 174 -14.95 -2.06 -4.68
N ALA A 175 -15.78 -2.33 -5.69
CA ALA A 175 -17.20 -2.66 -5.53
C ALA A 175 -17.45 -3.92 -4.71
N CYS A 176 -16.55 -4.91 -4.75
CA CYS A 176 -16.67 -6.10 -3.91
C CYS A 176 -16.56 -5.79 -2.40
N GLY A 177 -15.87 -4.71 -1.99
CA GLY A 177 -15.55 -4.49 -0.59
C GLY A 177 -14.83 -5.71 0.01
N TYR A 178 -15.48 -6.39 0.95
CA TYR A 178 -15.01 -7.67 1.52
C TYR A 178 -15.93 -8.85 1.19
N SER A 179 -16.93 -8.64 0.32
CA SER A 179 -17.86 -9.68 -0.12
C SER A 179 -17.24 -10.57 -1.19
N GLY A 180 -17.73 -11.81 -1.29
CA GLY A 180 -17.20 -12.83 -2.20
C GLY A 180 -15.77 -13.23 -1.86
N GLU A 181 -15.10 -13.91 -2.77
CA GLU A 181 -13.72 -14.38 -2.59
C GLU A 181 -12.72 -13.47 -3.31
N ALA A 182 -11.49 -13.40 -2.78
CA ALA A 182 -10.37 -12.81 -3.49
C ALA A 182 -9.98 -13.72 -4.68
N GLU A 183 -9.92 -13.13 -5.87
CA GLU A 183 -9.41 -13.77 -7.07
C GLU A 183 -7.92 -13.45 -7.27
N TYR A 184 -7.18 -14.42 -7.78
CA TYR A 184 -5.73 -14.33 -7.96
C TYR A 184 -5.32 -14.28 -9.44
N ASP A 185 -6.29 -14.32 -10.36
CA ASP A 185 -6.03 -14.30 -11.81
C ASP A 185 -5.49 -12.95 -12.25
N THR A 186 -6.10 -11.86 -11.77
CA THR A 186 -5.61 -10.51 -12.03
C THR A 186 -4.22 -10.32 -11.43
N ILE A 187 -3.96 -10.86 -10.23
CA ILE A 187 -2.65 -10.76 -9.58
C ILE A 187 -1.59 -11.52 -10.38
N ARG A 188 -1.90 -12.73 -10.85
CA ARG A 188 -1.03 -13.53 -11.72
C ARG A 188 -0.72 -12.81 -13.03
N ALA A 189 -1.73 -12.22 -13.68
CA ALA A 189 -1.55 -11.45 -14.91
C ALA A 189 -0.63 -10.24 -14.69
N VAL A 190 -0.86 -9.47 -13.62
CA VAL A 190 0.01 -8.34 -13.25
C VAL A 190 1.43 -8.81 -12.93
N LYS A 191 1.57 -9.91 -12.17
CA LYS A 191 2.89 -10.45 -11.80
C LYS A 191 3.70 -10.91 -13.02
N ALA A 192 3.04 -11.43 -14.05
CA ALA A 192 3.68 -11.85 -15.30
C ALA A 192 4.26 -10.68 -16.11
N GLU A 193 3.66 -9.49 -16.03
CA GLU A 193 4.15 -8.29 -16.74
C GLU A 193 5.09 -7.43 -15.88
N ALA A 194 5.01 -7.54 -14.54
CA ALA A 194 5.72 -6.66 -13.61
C ALA A 194 7.24 -6.87 -13.58
N ARG A 195 7.96 -5.76 -13.67
CA ARG A 195 9.40 -5.59 -13.45
C ARG A 195 9.72 -5.29 -11.99
N ILE A 196 8.73 -4.84 -11.23
CA ILE A 196 8.82 -4.63 -9.77
C ILE A 196 8.20 -5.80 -8.99
N PRO A 197 8.55 -6.00 -7.71
CA PRO A 197 7.91 -6.99 -6.85
C PRO A 197 6.39 -6.76 -6.76
N VAL A 198 5.61 -7.83 -6.93
CA VAL A 198 4.15 -7.85 -6.72
C VAL A 198 3.84 -8.67 -5.48
N ILE A 199 2.99 -8.15 -4.60
CA ILE A 199 2.59 -8.79 -3.34
C ILE A 199 1.10 -9.14 -3.40
N ALA A 200 0.79 -10.43 -3.38
CA ALA A 200 -0.58 -10.92 -3.35
C ALA A 200 -1.24 -10.68 -1.97
N ASN A 201 -2.50 -10.25 -1.97
CA ASN A 201 -3.28 -10.01 -0.77
C ASN A 201 -4.77 -10.37 -0.97
N GLY A 202 -5.41 -10.86 0.09
CA GLY A 202 -6.82 -11.26 0.09
C GLY A 202 -6.98 -12.75 0.41
N ASP A 203 -7.73 -13.03 1.47
CA ASP A 203 -8.15 -14.38 1.90
C ASP A 203 -7.01 -15.39 2.12
N ILE A 204 -5.82 -14.91 2.51
CA ILE A 204 -4.68 -15.76 2.90
C ILE A 204 -4.75 -15.98 4.41
N THR A 205 -5.44 -17.03 4.84
CA THR A 205 -5.72 -17.31 6.26
C THR A 205 -4.96 -18.50 6.83
N THR A 206 -4.33 -19.33 5.98
CA THR A 206 -3.54 -20.49 6.39
C THR A 206 -2.22 -20.58 5.63
N PRO A 207 -1.21 -21.31 6.15
CA PRO A 207 0.04 -21.56 5.44
C PRO A 207 -0.16 -22.26 4.08
N GLU A 208 -1.10 -23.19 3.97
CA GLU A 208 -1.42 -23.91 2.74
C GLU A 208 -1.97 -22.95 1.69
N LYS A 209 -2.88 -22.03 2.10
CA LYS A 209 -3.38 -20.99 1.21
C LYS A 209 -2.27 -20.04 0.79
N ALA A 210 -1.37 -19.66 1.69
CA ALA A 210 -0.22 -18.81 1.36
C ALA A 210 0.69 -19.48 0.33
N LYS A 211 0.99 -20.78 0.51
CA LYS A 211 1.77 -21.57 -0.45
C LYS A 211 1.06 -21.64 -1.81
N TYR A 212 -0.23 -21.99 -1.83
CA TYR A 212 -1.03 -22.03 -3.05
C TYR A 212 -1.00 -20.69 -3.79
N VAL A 213 -1.23 -19.57 -3.10
CA VAL A 213 -1.26 -18.25 -3.75
C VAL A 213 0.10 -17.90 -4.32
N LEU A 214 1.20 -18.14 -3.59
CA LEU A 214 2.56 -17.92 -4.09
C LEU A 214 2.87 -18.74 -5.35
N GLU A 215 2.46 -20.02 -5.37
CA GLU A 215 2.68 -20.90 -6.52
C GLU A 215 1.80 -20.49 -7.71
N TYR A 216 0.54 -20.09 -7.45
CA TYR A 216 -0.42 -19.73 -8.49
C TYR A 216 -0.08 -18.39 -9.16
N THR A 217 0.30 -17.37 -8.38
CA THR A 217 0.58 -16.04 -8.93
C THR A 217 1.98 -15.89 -9.51
N GLY A 218 2.93 -16.70 -9.07
CA GLY A 218 4.37 -16.47 -9.28
C GLY A 218 4.93 -15.33 -8.44
#